data_AF-A0A2V8L067-F1
#
_entry.id   AF-A0A2V8L067-F1
#
_cell.length_a   1.000
_cell.length_b   1.000
_cell.length_c   1.000
_cell.angle_alpha   90.00
_cell.angle_beta   90.00
_cell.angle_gamma   90.00
#
_symmetry.space_group_name_H-M   'P 1'
#
loop_
_entity.id
_entity.type
_entity.pdbx_description
1 polymer ?
#
loop_
_entity_poly.entity_id
_entity_poly.type
_entity_poly.pdbx_seq_one_letter_code
_entity_poly.pdbx_strand_id
1 'polypeptide(L)'
;MTLQGSGIPQDHTVWLGGRQIPIDPKGNFAAEQILPDGTHTVEVAVLDDAGNGTLYLRDLEFNRRDVFYIGVADLTVSQNGTTGPIDLFQGQNGRQPSDSSLDGRLAFYVNGKVSGRWRLTASADTREGPVKHLFSNFLDKSPDSLFRRINP
;
A
#
# COMPACT_ATOMS: atom_id res chain seq x y z
N MET A 1 -6.23 16.19 4.82
CA MET A 1 -7.44 16.69 4.14
C MET A 1 -7.02 17.79 3.20
N THR A 2 -7.51 17.74 1.96
CA THR A 2 -7.39 18.84 1.00
C THR A 2 -8.75 19.49 0.83
N LEU A 3 -8.80 20.82 0.93
CA LEU A 3 -9.98 21.62 0.67
C LEU A 3 -9.71 22.52 -0.53
N GLN A 4 -10.68 22.59 -1.44
CA GLN A 4 -10.63 23.47 -2.61
C GLN A 4 -11.99 24.16 -2.75
N GLY A 5 -11.97 25.40 -3.21
CA GLY A 5 -13.18 26.14 -3.50
C GLY A 5 -12.94 27.26 -4.51
N SER A 6 -14.03 27.80 -5.03
CA SER A 6 -14.04 28.82 -6.08
C SER A 6 -15.23 29.76 -5.91
N GLY A 7 -15.21 30.87 -6.65
CA GLY A 7 -16.30 31.85 -6.64
C GLY A 7 -16.34 32.72 -5.38
N ILE A 8 -15.21 32.90 -4.70
CA ILE A 8 -15.14 33.80 -3.55
C ILE A 8 -15.19 35.27 -4.03
N PRO A 9 -16.07 36.11 -3.46
CA PRO A 9 -16.11 37.54 -3.78
C PRO A 9 -14.79 38.26 -3.42
N GLN A 10 -14.47 39.35 -4.12
CA GLN A 10 -13.17 40.04 -3.99
C GLN A 10 -12.91 40.67 -2.62
N ASP A 11 -13.96 40.99 -1.88
CA ASP A 11 -13.97 41.60 -0.55
C ASP A 11 -14.17 40.58 0.57
N HIS A 12 -14.04 39.29 0.26
CA HIS A 12 -14.20 38.21 1.23
C HIS A 12 -12.88 37.49 1.51
N THR A 13 -12.77 37.00 2.73
CA THR A 13 -11.66 36.19 3.22
C THR A 13 -12.14 34.77 3.52
N VAL A 14 -11.27 33.78 3.30
CA VAL A 14 -11.54 32.37 3.62
C VAL A 14 -10.73 31.99 4.84
N TRP A 15 -11.35 31.31 5.80
CA TRP A 15 -10.73 30.81 7.02
C TRP A 15 -10.95 29.30 7.14
N LEU A 16 -9.91 28.58 7.53
CA LEU A 16 -9.95 27.14 7.80
C LEU A 16 -9.45 26.90 9.23
N GLY A 17 -10.34 26.48 10.13
CA GLY A 17 -10.00 26.23 11.53
C GLY A 17 -9.31 27.42 12.20
N GLY A 18 -9.79 28.65 11.95
CA GLY A 18 -9.23 29.89 12.49
C GLY A 18 -7.98 30.42 11.78
N ARG A 19 -7.50 29.78 10.72
CA ARG A 19 -6.37 30.27 9.89
C ARG A 19 -6.87 30.80 8.54
N GLN A 20 -6.49 32.03 8.19
CA GLN A 20 -6.82 32.60 6.88
C GLN A 20 -6.11 31.85 5.75
N ILE A 21 -6.84 31.55 4.68
CA ILE A 21 -6.37 30.87 3.48
C ILE A 21 -6.25 31.89 2.34
N PRO A 22 -5.13 31.93 1.60
CA PRO A 22 -4.97 32.82 0.47
C PRO A 22 -5.94 32.47 -0.67
N ILE A 23 -6.48 33.50 -1.30
CA ILE A 23 -7.39 33.42 -2.44
C ILE A 23 -6.67 34.02 -3.65
N ASP A 24 -6.79 33.37 -4.81
CA ASP A 24 -6.25 33.89 -6.06
C ASP A 24 -7.12 35.03 -6.63
N PRO A 25 -6.63 35.82 -7.61
CA PRO A 25 -7.41 36.90 -8.22
C PRO A 25 -8.69 36.47 -8.94
N LYS A 26 -8.88 35.17 -9.18
CA LYS A 26 -10.08 34.59 -9.82
C LYS A 26 -11.09 34.10 -8.76
N GLY A 27 -10.82 34.30 -7.47
CA GLY A 27 -11.68 33.87 -6.37
C GLY A 27 -11.56 32.38 -6.04
N ASN A 28 -10.45 31.73 -6.38
CA ASN A 28 -10.20 30.32 -6.02
C ASN A 28 -9.25 30.20 -4.84
N PHE A 29 -9.39 29.12 -4.08
CA PHE A 29 -8.47 28.78 -3.01
C PHE A 29 -8.27 27.28 -2.89
N ALA A 30 -7.11 26.91 -2.34
CA ALA A 30 -6.82 25.55 -1.93
C ALA A 30 -6.04 25.57 -0.62
N ALA A 31 -6.35 24.62 0.26
CA ALA A 31 -5.66 24.46 1.53
C ALA A 31 -5.48 22.99 1.86
N GLU A 32 -4.38 22.69 2.55
CA GLU A 32 -4.13 21.39 3.11
C GLU A 32 -4.01 21.48 4.63
N GLN A 33 -4.62 20.50 5.30
CA GLN A 33 -4.48 20.30 6.73
C GLN A 33 -4.25 18.83 7.04
N ILE A 34 -3.18 18.56 7.77
CA ILE A 34 -2.89 17.25 8.33
C ILE A 34 -3.68 17.15 9.64
N LEU A 35 -4.60 16.21 9.70
CA LEU A 35 -5.40 15.91 10.88
C LEU A 35 -4.92 14.57 11.45
N PRO A 36 -4.76 14.44 12.78
CA PRO A 36 -4.43 13.15 13.38
C PRO A 36 -5.60 12.16 13.26
N ASP A 37 -5.39 10.89 13.57
CA ASP A 37 -6.48 9.91 13.59
C ASP A 37 -7.61 10.30 14.57
N GLY A 38 -8.84 9.93 14.25
CA GLY A 38 -10.03 10.23 15.04
C GLY A 38 -11.04 11.09 14.29
N THR A 39 -12.01 11.59 15.04
CA THR A 39 -13.11 12.42 14.53
C THR A 39 -12.73 13.89 14.66
N HIS A 40 -12.89 14.64 13.57
CA HIS A 40 -12.61 16.07 13.48
C HIS A 40 -13.79 16.77 12.85
N THR A 41 -14.17 17.92 13.39
CA THR A 41 -15.04 18.87 12.71
C THR A 41 -14.18 19.98 12.15
N VAL A 42 -14.16 20.10 10.84
CA VAL A 42 -13.43 21.15 10.12
C VAL A 42 -14.39 22.29 9.83
N GLU A 43 -13.99 23.49 10.23
CA GLU A 43 -14.72 24.72 10.00
C GLU A 43 -14.11 25.50 8.83
N VAL A 44 -14.96 25.90 7.89
CA VAL A 44 -14.61 26.80 6.79
C VAL A 44 -15.52 28.02 6.84
N ALA A 45 -14.95 29.20 7.06
CA ALA A 45 -15.70 30.44 7.05
C ALA A 45 -15.33 31.28 5.81
N VAL A 46 -16.33 31.86 5.16
CA VAL A 46 -16.16 32.86 4.09
C VAL A 46 -16.79 34.14 4.60
N LEU A 47 -15.98 35.16 4.87
CA LEU A 47 -16.40 36.35 5.62
C LEU A 47 -16.03 37.64 4.87
N ASP A 48 -16.92 38.63 4.87
CA ASP A 48 -16.66 40.01 4.46
C ASP A 48 -15.81 40.77 5.50
N ASP A 49 -15.44 42.01 5.18
CA ASP A 49 -14.66 42.89 6.08
C ASP A 49 -15.37 43.23 7.40
N ALA A 50 -16.71 43.11 7.45
CA ALA A 50 -17.51 43.31 8.66
C ALA A 50 -17.67 42.02 9.49
N GLY A 51 -17.15 40.89 9.01
CA GLY A 51 -17.25 39.57 9.64
C GLY A 51 -18.54 38.81 9.35
N ASN A 52 -19.38 39.28 8.42
CA ASN A 52 -20.58 38.55 7.99
C ASN A 52 -20.21 37.55 6.88
N GLY A 53 -20.95 36.45 6.80
CA GLY A 53 -20.80 35.54 5.68
C GLY A 53 -21.31 34.13 5.97
N THR A 54 -20.66 33.14 5.38
CA THR A 54 -21.12 31.74 5.44
C THR A 54 -20.13 30.86 6.19
N LEU A 55 -20.67 30.01 7.06
CA LEU A 55 -19.93 28.99 7.79
C LEU A 55 -20.29 27.59 7.27
N TYR A 56 -19.27 26.80 6.95
CA TYR A 56 -19.42 25.40 6.58
C TYR A 56 -18.71 24.52 7.61
N LEU A 57 -19.44 23.53 8.12
CA LEU A 57 -18.90 22.51 8.99
C LEU A 57 -18.83 21.17 8.25
N ARG A 58 -17.69 20.49 8.39
CA ARG A 58 -17.47 19.16 7.81
C ARG A 58 -16.90 18.22 8.86
N ASP A 59 -17.70 17.22 9.20
CA ASP A 59 -17.26 16.12 10.05
C ASP A 59 -16.46 15.13 9.22
N LEU A 60 -15.27 14.78 9.71
CA LEU A 60 -14.34 13.85 9.10
C LEU A 60 -13.95 12.82 10.15
N GLU A 61 -13.93 11.56 9.74
CA GLU A 61 -13.43 10.47 10.57
C GLU A 61 -12.21 9.83 9.88
N PHE A 62 -11.07 9.89 10.56
CA PHE A 62 -9.86 9.18 10.14
C PHE A 62 -9.73 7.90 10.98
N ASN A 63 -9.84 6.75 10.31
CA ASN A 63 -9.78 5.45 10.95
C ASN A 63 -8.48 5.27 11.73
N ARG A 64 -8.61 4.89 13.01
CA ARG A 64 -7.46 4.56 13.88
C ARG A 64 -6.73 3.27 13.46
N ARG A 65 -7.31 2.51 12.53
CA ARG A 65 -6.77 1.30 11.94
C ARG A 65 -6.58 1.54 10.44
N ASP A 66 -5.35 1.47 10.01
CA ASP A 66 -4.97 1.63 8.61
C ASP A 66 -3.94 0.55 8.28
N VAL A 67 -4.36 -0.46 7.51
CA VAL A 67 -3.57 -1.65 7.20
C VAL A 67 -3.54 -1.87 5.70
N PHE A 68 -2.34 -1.87 5.14
CA PHE A 68 -2.07 -2.26 3.77
C PHE A 68 -1.58 -3.71 3.73
N TYR A 69 -2.11 -4.52 2.81
CA TYR A 69 -1.68 -5.90 2.62
C TYR A 69 -1.73 -6.33 1.15
N ILE A 70 -0.84 -7.25 0.78
CA ILE A 70 -0.80 -7.92 -0.51
C ILE A 70 -0.35 -9.38 -0.33
N GLY A 71 -0.92 -10.27 -1.15
CA GLY A 71 -0.49 -11.66 -1.25
C GLY A 71 -0.39 -12.07 -2.72
N VAL A 72 0.60 -12.88 -3.05
CA VAL A 72 0.85 -13.43 -4.39
C VAL A 72 0.99 -14.94 -4.26
N ALA A 73 0.39 -15.66 -5.20
CA ALA A 73 0.48 -17.09 -5.33
C ALA A 73 0.65 -17.45 -6.81
N ASP A 74 1.64 -18.27 -7.13
CA ASP A 74 1.90 -18.77 -8.47
C ASP A 74 2.26 -20.26 -8.45
N LEU A 75 1.90 -20.96 -9.54
CA LEU A 75 2.05 -22.40 -9.72
C LEU A 75 2.51 -22.69 -11.14
N THR A 76 3.53 -23.55 -11.25
CA THR A 76 4.12 -23.99 -12.51
C THR A 76 4.06 -25.51 -12.58
N VAL A 77 3.41 -26.03 -13.63
CA VAL A 77 3.37 -27.47 -13.93
C VAL A 77 4.25 -27.73 -15.14
N SER A 78 5.19 -28.66 -15.01
CA SER A 78 6.01 -29.12 -16.14
C SER A 78 5.76 -30.62 -16.39
N GLN A 79 5.71 -31.01 -17.67
CA GLN A 79 5.68 -32.41 -18.09
C GLN A 79 6.78 -32.60 -19.14
N ASN A 80 7.68 -33.56 -18.91
CA ASN A 80 8.75 -33.88 -19.84
C ASN A 80 8.41 -35.19 -20.57
N GLY A 81 7.96 -35.09 -21.82
CA GLY A 81 7.77 -36.25 -22.70
C GLY A 81 9.02 -36.48 -23.57
N THR A 82 9.86 -37.46 -23.23
CA THR A 82 10.97 -37.90 -24.08
C THR A 82 10.58 -39.14 -24.89
N THR A 83 10.32 -39.00 -26.18
CA THR A 83 10.13 -40.11 -27.13
C THR A 83 11.40 -40.31 -27.96
N GLY A 84 12.32 -41.14 -27.47
CA GLY A 84 13.56 -41.51 -28.17
C GLY A 84 14.43 -42.46 -27.33
N PRO A 85 15.37 -43.23 -27.93
CA PRO A 85 16.17 -44.19 -27.20
C PRO A 85 17.24 -43.49 -26.35
N ILE A 86 16.87 -43.11 -25.13
CA ILE A 86 17.71 -42.40 -24.17
C ILE A 86 18.71 -43.34 -23.46
N ASP A 87 18.56 -44.66 -23.61
CA ASP A 87 19.43 -45.67 -22.99
C ASP A 87 20.90 -45.60 -23.48
N LEU A 88 21.18 -44.90 -24.58
CA LEU A 88 22.54 -44.77 -25.12
C LEU A 88 23.29 -43.52 -24.63
N PHE A 89 22.64 -42.61 -23.88
CA PHE A 89 23.27 -41.39 -23.35
C PHE A 89 23.24 -41.26 -21.83
N GLN A 90 22.69 -42.24 -21.11
CA GLN A 90 22.79 -42.28 -19.65
C GLN A 90 24.10 -42.94 -19.25
N GLY A 91 25.14 -42.12 -19.05
CA GLY A 91 26.30 -42.54 -18.25
C GLY A 91 25.85 -43.06 -16.87
N GLN A 92 26.70 -43.84 -16.19
CA GLN A 92 26.41 -44.68 -15.00
C GLN A 92 25.79 -43.99 -13.74
N ASN A 93 25.23 -42.79 -13.86
CA ASN A 93 24.54 -42.04 -12.81
C ASN A 93 23.14 -41.55 -13.26
N GLY A 94 22.34 -42.42 -13.87
CA GLY A 94 20.95 -42.13 -14.23
C GLY A 94 20.02 -42.05 -13.01
N ARG A 95 19.99 -40.91 -12.33
CA ARG A 95 18.93 -40.58 -11.35
C ARG A 95 18.15 -39.37 -11.85
N GLN A 96 17.10 -39.61 -12.62
CA GLN A 96 15.91 -38.78 -12.53
C GLN A 96 14.75 -39.55 -13.19
N PRO A 97 13.63 -39.81 -12.47
CA PRO A 97 12.41 -40.22 -13.14
C PRO A 97 11.99 -39.14 -14.13
N SER A 98 11.53 -39.55 -15.31
CA SER A 98 10.90 -38.68 -16.32
C SER A 98 9.50 -38.24 -15.86
N ASP A 99 9.41 -37.62 -14.67
CA ASP A 99 8.15 -37.36 -14.00
C ASP A 99 7.87 -35.84 -13.93
N SER A 100 6.60 -35.50 -14.15
CA SER A 100 6.08 -34.14 -14.07
C SER A 100 6.50 -33.40 -12.79
N SER A 101 6.92 -32.13 -12.90
CA SER A 101 7.17 -31.28 -11.72
C SER A 101 5.97 -30.36 -11.45
N LEU A 102 5.76 -30.08 -10.16
CA LEU A 102 4.81 -29.08 -9.68
C LEU A 102 5.57 -28.15 -8.72
N ASP A 103 5.88 -26.97 -9.23
CA ASP A 103 6.55 -25.91 -8.50
C ASP A 103 5.57 -24.77 -8.23
N GLY A 104 5.89 -23.93 -7.25
CA GLY A 104 5.08 -22.76 -6.95
C GLY A 104 5.80 -21.78 -6.04
N ARG A 105 5.11 -20.70 -5.71
CA ARG A 105 5.56 -19.68 -4.75
C ARG A 105 4.37 -19.02 -4.07
N LEU A 106 4.58 -18.67 -2.80
CA LEU A 106 3.68 -17.87 -2.01
C LEU A 106 4.46 -16.71 -1.40
N ALA A 107 3.96 -15.50 -1.56
CA ALA A 107 4.54 -14.32 -0.95
C ALA A 107 3.45 -13.42 -0.36
N PHE A 108 3.75 -12.74 0.73
CA PHE A 108 2.86 -11.74 1.31
C PHE A 108 3.63 -10.58 1.93
N TYR A 109 2.94 -9.44 2.03
CA TYR A 109 3.41 -8.27 2.75
C TYR A 109 2.22 -7.61 3.45
N VAL A 110 2.39 -7.23 4.71
CA VAL A 110 1.43 -6.44 5.49
C VAL A 110 2.16 -5.35 6.25
N ASN A 111 1.61 -4.14 6.23
CA ASN A 111 2.13 -3.00 6.99
C ASN A 111 0.97 -2.10 7.39
N GLY A 112 0.89 -1.74 8.66
CA GLY A 112 -0.18 -0.86 9.10
C GLY A 112 -0.24 -0.62 10.59
N LYS A 113 -1.08 0.35 10.95
CA LYS A 113 -1.46 0.65 12.32
C LYS A 113 -2.60 -0.28 12.74
N VAL A 114 -2.32 -1.22 13.63
CA VAL A 114 -3.32 -2.19 14.15
C VAL A 114 -4.07 -1.64 15.37
N SER A 115 -3.47 -0.68 16.08
CA SER A 115 -4.10 0.09 17.15
C SER A 115 -3.40 1.44 17.34
N GLY A 116 -3.96 2.30 18.19
CA GLY A 116 -3.40 3.63 18.51
C GLY A 116 -1.91 3.66 18.84
N ARG A 117 -1.36 2.59 19.43
CA ARG A 117 0.05 2.51 19.90
C ARG A 117 0.91 1.51 19.13
N TRP A 118 0.31 0.66 18.30
CA TRP A 118 1.02 -0.47 17.71
C TRP A 118 0.95 -0.41 16.18
N ARG A 119 2.12 -0.47 15.55
CA ARG A 119 2.30 -0.64 14.12
C ARG A 119 2.89 -2.04 13.87
N LEU A 120 2.31 -2.76 12.93
CA LEU A 120 2.75 -4.09 12.52
C LEU A 120 3.33 -4.00 11.10
N THR A 121 4.50 -4.59 10.90
CA THR A 121 5.03 -4.92 9.58
C THR A 121 5.38 -6.40 9.58
N ALA A 122 4.84 -7.16 8.65
CA ALA A 122 5.19 -8.56 8.46
C ALA A 122 5.22 -8.88 6.96
N SER A 123 6.15 -9.72 6.56
CA SER A 123 6.27 -10.17 5.18
C SER A 123 6.94 -11.52 5.15
N ALA A 124 6.62 -12.31 4.14
CA ALA A 124 7.35 -13.52 3.86
C ALA A 124 7.23 -13.92 2.39
N ASP A 125 8.16 -14.75 1.95
CA ASP A 125 8.25 -15.27 0.59
C ASP A 125 8.83 -16.68 0.66
N THR A 126 8.08 -17.68 0.18
CA THR A 126 8.55 -19.07 0.15
C THR A 126 9.67 -19.29 -0.85
N ARG A 127 9.90 -18.33 -1.76
CA ARG A 127 10.60 -18.49 -3.04
C ARG A 127 9.93 -19.54 -3.92
N GLU A 128 10.37 -19.60 -5.17
CA GLU A 128 9.92 -20.63 -6.10
C GLU A 128 10.58 -21.97 -5.76
N GLY A 129 9.79 -23.04 -5.76
CA GLY A 129 10.30 -24.39 -5.57
C GLY A 129 9.18 -25.44 -5.53
N PRO A 130 9.54 -26.72 -5.31
CA PRO A 130 8.56 -27.79 -5.26
C PRO A 130 7.50 -27.51 -4.21
N VAL A 131 6.21 -27.65 -4.57
CA VAL A 131 5.09 -27.29 -3.68
C VAL A 131 5.19 -27.99 -2.30
N LYS A 132 5.71 -29.22 -2.27
CA LYS A 132 5.97 -30.01 -1.05
C LYS A 132 7.02 -29.40 -0.09
N HIS A 133 7.78 -28.40 -0.52
CA HIS A 133 8.89 -27.77 0.21
C HIS A 133 8.73 -26.26 0.42
N LEU A 134 7.61 -25.66 -0.01
CA LEU A 134 7.41 -24.20 0.10
C LEU A 134 7.58 -23.66 1.52
N PHE A 135 7.20 -24.46 2.53
CA PHE A 135 7.27 -24.06 3.93
C PHE A 135 8.47 -24.63 4.69
N SER A 136 9.25 -25.54 4.09
CA SER A 136 10.39 -26.15 4.80
C SER A 136 11.57 -25.19 4.95
N ASN A 137 11.69 -24.19 4.06
CA ASN A 137 12.75 -23.17 4.10
C ASN A 137 12.26 -21.80 4.61
N PHE A 138 10.98 -21.69 5.00
CA PHE A 138 10.34 -20.43 5.38
C PHE A 138 10.92 -19.82 6.68
N LEU A 139 11.54 -20.65 7.53
CA LEU A 139 12.17 -20.25 8.80
C LEU A 139 13.70 -20.18 8.71
N ASP A 140 14.30 -20.55 7.57
CA ASP A 140 15.74 -20.36 7.35
C ASP A 140 16.00 -18.87 7.15
N LYS A 141 16.45 -18.21 8.23
CA LYS A 141 16.74 -16.78 8.33
C LYS A 141 17.45 -16.25 7.08
N SER A 142 16.73 -15.53 6.22
CA SER A 142 17.34 -14.65 5.21
C SER A 142 17.38 -13.21 5.75
N PRO A 143 18.56 -12.63 6.04
CA PRO A 143 18.70 -11.26 6.56
C PRO A 143 18.32 -10.16 5.55
N ASP A 144 17.89 -10.52 4.34
CA ASP A 144 17.66 -9.59 3.25
C ASP A 144 16.23 -9.03 3.29
N SER A 145 15.96 -8.20 4.29
CA SER A 145 14.80 -7.29 4.30
C SER A 145 15.23 -5.85 4.59
N LEU A 146 16.48 -5.54 4.23
CA LEU A 146 16.98 -4.18 4.11
C LEU A 146 17.12 -3.89 2.62
N PHE A 147 16.77 -2.68 2.21
CA PHE A 147 16.88 -2.12 0.84
C PHE A 147 15.69 -2.32 -0.10
N ARG A 148 14.66 -1.49 0.14
CA ARG A 148 14.17 -0.59 -0.92
C ARG A 148 13.73 0.76 -0.35
N ARG A 149 14.69 1.48 0.23
CA ARG A 149 14.66 2.93 0.41
C ARG A 149 15.84 3.53 -0.35
N ILE A 150 15.76 3.49 -1.68
CA ILE A 150 16.53 4.37 -2.56
C ILE A 150 15.57 4.72 -3.70
N ASN A 151 14.90 5.86 -3.57
CA ASN A 151 14.36 6.60 -4.71
C ASN A 151 15.55 7.23 -5.46
N PRO A 152 15.50 7.37 -6.79
CA PRO A 152 15.66 8.66 -7.43
C PRO A 152 14.37 9.50 -7.32
#